data_AF-A0A4V2WEF2-F1
#
_entry.id   AF-A0A4V2WEF2-F1
#
_cell.length_a   1.000
_cell.length_b   1.000
_cell.length_c   1.000
_cell.angle_alpha   90.00
_cell.angle_beta   90.00
_cell.angle_gamma   90.00
#
_symmetry.space_group_name_H-M   'P 1'
#
loop_
_entity.id
_entity.type
_entity.pdbx_description
1 polymer ?
#
loop_
_entity_poly.entity_id
_entity_poly.type
_entity_poly.pdbx_seq_one_letter_code
_entity_poly.pdbx_strand_id
1 'polypeptide(L)'
;MYTHQLHAFRQPVVVINPGEYLVSEEDIIISTVLGSCIAVVLYDITLGLGGMNHFMLPGAFRPHPMQGGRVNPQDFLEESARYGMYAMEVLINELLKRGANRKKIQAKVFGGASVIHRNDEGRKNIADTNIDFVFEYLETERIPLVSFDVGGSLARKIFFFVKTGKVLLKRIKGPSVAMIQDQELSYRKNLSSRPQEGPILFFTDSEKEDAASGAAAAEKKTQPPET
;
A
#
# COMPACT_ATOMS: atom_id res chain seq x y z
N MET A 1 -11.37 -4.19 -4.19
CA MET A 1 -11.00 -5.30 -5.09
C MET A 1 -12.26 -5.89 -5.72
N TYR A 2 -12.24 -6.22 -7.01
CA TYR A 2 -13.34 -6.93 -7.70
C TYR A 2 -12.80 -7.86 -8.80
N THR A 3 -13.59 -8.87 -9.17
CA THR A 3 -13.23 -9.86 -10.20
C THR A 3 -14.10 -9.67 -11.43
N HIS A 4 -13.49 -9.75 -12.62
CA HIS A 4 -14.22 -9.76 -13.89
C HIS A 4 -13.52 -10.68 -14.90
N GLN A 5 -14.30 -11.20 -15.85
CA GLN A 5 -13.77 -11.94 -16.99
C GLN A 5 -13.53 -10.97 -18.15
N LEU A 6 -12.28 -10.85 -18.60
CA LEU A 6 -11.95 -10.13 -19.82
C LEU A 6 -11.91 -11.12 -20.98
N HIS A 7 -12.66 -10.90 -22.05
CA HIS A 7 -12.66 -11.79 -23.22
C HIS A 7 -11.27 -12.07 -23.82
N ALA A 8 -10.29 -11.19 -23.57
CA ALA A 8 -8.91 -11.36 -24.00
C ALA A 8 -8.11 -12.39 -23.17
N PHE A 9 -8.60 -12.78 -21.98
CA PHE A 9 -7.92 -13.70 -21.07
C PHE A 9 -8.84 -14.86 -20.69
N ARG A 10 -8.26 -16.04 -20.48
CA ARG A 10 -9.02 -17.22 -20.01
C ARG A 10 -9.13 -17.25 -18.48
N GLN A 11 -8.17 -16.63 -17.81
CA GLN A 11 -8.09 -16.53 -16.36
C GLN A 11 -9.02 -15.43 -15.83
N PRO A 12 -9.61 -15.62 -14.63
CA PRO A 12 -10.28 -14.54 -13.90
C PRO A 12 -9.31 -13.37 -13.65
N VAL A 13 -9.79 -12.15 -13.86
CA VAL A 13 -9.01 -10.92 -13.61
C VAL A 13 -9.49 -10.23 -12.35
N VAL A 14 -8.63 -10.18 -11.34
CA VAL A 14 -8.87 -9.50 -10.08
C VAL A 14 -8.22 -8.13 -10.13
N VAL A 15 -9.01 -7.07 -9.97
CA VAL A 15 -8.52 -5.69 -10.00
C VAL A 15 -8.27 -5.21 -8.58
N ILE A 16 -7.05 -4.73 -8.34
CA ILE A 16 -6.65 -4.05 -7.11
C ILE A 16 -6.57 -2.54 -7.33
N ASN A 17 -7.02 -1.78 -6.34
CA ASN A 17 -6.98 -0.33 -6.29
C ASN A 17 -5.84 0.18 -5.41
N PRO A 18 -5.52 1.49 -5.45
CA PRO A 18 -4.56 2.07 -4.51
C PRO A 18 -4.88 1.72 -3.04
N GLY A 19 -3.88 1.26 -2.31
CA GLY A 19 -3.99 0.79 -0.92
C GLY A 19 -4.39 -0.69 -0.79
N GLU A 20 -4.66 -1.38 -1.90
CA GLU A 20 -4.98 -2.81 -1.90
C GLU A 20 -3.78 -3.66 -2.32
N TYR A 21 -3.80 -4.92 -1.91
CA TYR A 21 -2.87 -5.95 -2.34
C TYR A 21 -3.61 -7.28 -2.50
N LEU A 22 -2.99 -8.22 -3.22
CA LEU A 22 -3.48 -9.59 -3.30
C LEU A 22 -2.29 -10.54 -3.44
N VAL A 23 -2.35 -11.66 -2.73
CA VAL A 23 -1.44 -12.80 -2.87
C VAL A 23 -2.27 -14.02 -3.26
N SER A 24 -1.75 -14.82 -4.19
CA SER A 24 -2.42 -16.02 -4.66
C SER A 24 -1.43 -17.01 -5.24
N GLU A 25 -1.80 -18.28 -5.21
CA GLU A 25 -1.20 -19.35 -6.02
C GLU A 25 -2.14 -19.86 -7.12
N GLU A 26 -3.32 -19.26 -7.28
CA GLU A 26 -4.35 -19.69 -8.26
C GLU A 26 -4.02 -19.22 -9.69
N ASP A 27 -4.65 -19.83 -10.70
CA ASP A 27 -4.55 -19.38 -12.10
C ASP A 27 -5.43 -18.16 -12.37
N ILE A 28 -5.01 -17.04 -11.78
CA ILE A 28 -5.66 -15.73 -11.89
C ILE A 28 -4.70 -14.67 -12.44
N ILE A 29 -5.29 -13.56 -12.87
CA ILE A 29 -4.56 -12.35 -13.24
C ILE A 29 -4.86 -11.25 -12.23
N ILE A 30 -3.84 -10.68 -11.60
CA ILE A 30 -3.99 -9.47 -10.79
C ILE A 30 -3.75 -8.26 -11.68
N SER A 31 -4.68 -7.32 -11.75
CA SER A 31 -4.59 -6.15 -12.62
C SER A 31 -4.72 -4.84 -11.86
N THR A 32 -4.00 -3.82 -12.32
CA THR A 32 -4.19 -2.46 -11.83
C THR A 32 -3.77 -1.41 -12.86
N VAL A 33 -4.16 -0.16 -12.63
CA VAL A 33 -3.80 1.01 -13.44
C VAL A 33 -2.97 1.97 -12.60
N LEU A 34 -1.84 2.41 -13.14
CA LEU A 34 -0.81 3.17 -12.43
C LEU A 34 -0.53 4.48 -13.17
N GLY A 35 -0.72 5.61 -12.47
CA GLY A 35 -0.08 6.88 -12.80
C GLY A 35 1.21 7.01 -11.98
N SER A 36 1.26 8.00 -11.09
CA SER A 36 2.28 8.25 -10.07
C SER A 36 2.42 7.14 -9.02
N CYS A 37 1.39 6.33 -8.78
CA CYS A 37 1.46 5.17 -7.87
C CYS A 37 2.49 4.12 -8.31
N ILE A 38 2.87 3.24 -7.39
CA ILE A 38 3.73 2.09 -7.65
C ILE A 38 2.97 0.79 -7.35
N ALA A 39 3.16 -0.21 -8.22
CA ALA A 39 2.84 -1.59 -7.94
C ALA A 39 4.12 -2.41 -7.87
N VAL A 40 4.25 -3.20 -6.81
CA VAL A 40 5.31 -4.19 -6.65
C VAL A 40 4.70 -5.58 -6.76
N VAL A 41 5.26 -6.37 -7.66
CA VAL A 41 5.00 -7.80 -7.78
C VAL A 41 6.11 -8.54 -7.05
N LEU A 42 5.75 -9.37 -6.08
CA LEU A 42 6.65 -10.31 -5.43
C LEU A 42 6.28 -11.73 -5.84
N TYR A 43 7.27 -12.53 -6.22
CA TYR A 43 7.02 -13.84 -6.79
C TYR A 43 8.06 -14.87 -6.35
N ASP A 44 7.60 -16.02 -5.86
CA ASP A 44 8.41 -17.22 -5.66
C ASP A 44 8.15 -18.18 -6.83
N ILE A 45 9.11 -18.24 -7.76
CA ILE A 45 9.06 -19.08 -8.96
C ILE A 45 8.93 -20.57 -8.62
N THR A 46 9.44 -21.00 -7.46
CA THR A 46 9.47 -22.44 -7.10
C THR A 46 8.12 -22.94 -6.63
N LEU A 47 7.29 -22.05 -6.06
CA LEU A 47 5.95 -22.37 -5.59
C LEU A 47 4.85 -21.95 -6.57
N GLY A 48 5.16 -21.11 -7.56
CA GLY A 48 4.12 -20.48 -8.38
C GLY A 48 3.23 -19.56 -7.56
N LEU A 49 3.77 -19.01 -6.47
CA LEU A 49 3.09 -18.15 -5.50
C LEU A 49 3.54 -16.72 -5.72
N GLY A 50 2.58 -15.81 -5.88
CA GLY A 50 2.89 -14.41 -6.09
C GLY A 50 1.84 -13.48 -5.57
N GLY A 51 2.25 -12.24 -5.37
CA GLY A 51 1.32 -11.18 -5.05
C GLY A 51 1.73 -9.86 -5.65
N MET A 52 0.77 -8.95 -5.67
CA MET A 52 0.95 -7.60 -6.16
C MET A 52 0.29 -6.62 -5.19
N ASN A 53 1.00 -5.57 -4.83
CA ASN A 53 0.42 -4.41 -4.15
C ASN A 53 0.21 -3.25 -5.13
N HIS A 54 -0.52 -2.25 -4.68
CA HIS A 54 -0.62 -0.95 -5.32
C HIS A 54 -0.59 0.12 -4.22
N PHE A 55 0.52 0.84 -4.08
CA PHE A 55 0.63 1.91 -3.09
C PHE A 55 0.92 3.27 -3.74
N MET A 56 0.57 4.32 -3.01
CA MET A 56 1.00 5.69 -3.27
C MET A 56 1.43 6.25 -1.92
N LEU A 57 2.61 6.87 -1.85
CA LEU A 57 2.99 7.58 -0.64
C LEU A 57 2.12 8.83 -0.48
N PRO A 58 1.72 9.20 0.75
CA PRO A 58 1.26 10.55 0.99
C PRO A 58 2.42 11.46 0.54
N GLY A 59 2.20 12.35 -0.43
CA GLY A 59 3.24 13.29 -0.83
C GLY A 59 3.65 14.21 0.34
N ALA A 60 4.44 15.25 0.08
CA ALA A 60 4.72 16.29 1.09
C ALA A 60 3.41 16.93 1.58
N PHE A 61 2.80 16.36 2.62
CA PHE A 61 1.67 16.89 3.33
C PHE A 61 2.21 17.87 4.35
N ARG A 62 1.57 19.02 4.58
CA ARG A 62 1.83 19.80 5.80
C ARG A 62 1.06 19.08 6.90
N PRO A 63 1.65 18.69 8.03
CA PRO A 63 0.88 18.01 9.04
C PRO A 63 -0.09 19.06 9.58
N HIS A 64 -1.16 18.59 10.20
CA HIS A 64 -1.82 19.46 11.15
C HIS A 64 -0.76 19.91 12.16
N PRO A 65 -0.56 21.22 12.40
CA PRO A 65 0.23 21.62 13.54
C PRO A 65 -0.45 20.99 14.75
N MET A 66 0.14 19.93 15.32
CA MET A 66 -0.06 19.66 16.72
C MET A 66 0.19 20.99 17.41
N GLN A 67 -0.83 21.48 18.10
CA GLN A 67 -0.93 22.79 18.74
C GLN A 67 0.45 23.43 18.99
N GLY A 68 0.80 24.43 18.17
CA GLY A 68 1.96 25.30 18.40
C GLY A 68 3.36 24.77 18.03
N GLY A 69 3.51 23.56 17.48
CA GLY A 69 4.83 23.01 17.10
C GLY A 69 5.29 23.39 15.68
N ARG A 70 6.56 23.81 15.53
CA ARG A 70 7.22 23.88 14.20
C ARG A 70 7.30 22.48 13.62
N VAL A 71 6.88 22.33 12.38
CA VAL A 71 6.96 21.05 11.67
C VAL A 71 8.32 20.91 11.00
N ASN A 72 9.01 19.80 11.26
CA ASN A 72 10.29 19.52 10.64
C ASN A 72 10.11 18.76 9.31
N PRO A 73 10.89 19.06 8.26
CA PRO A 73 10.89 18.32 7.01
C PRO A 73 11.11 16.79 7.15
N GLN A 74 11.80 16.36 8.21
CA GLN A 74 12.07 14.96 8.52
C GLN A 74 10.82 14.16 8.89
N ASP A 75 9.90 14.75 9.65
CA ASP A 75 8.69 14.05 10.15
C ASP A 75 7.81 13.56 8.98
N PHE A 76 7.84 14.27 7.84
CA PHE A 76 7.10 13.91 6.62
C PHE A 76 7.65 12.72 5.87
N LEU A 77 8.98 12.66 5.77
CA LEU A 77 9.67 11.56 5.11
C LEU A 77 9.42 10.28 5.89
N GLU A 78 9.36 10.39 7.23
CA GLU A 78 9.08 9.26 8.11
C GLU A 78 7.64 8.72 7.97
N GLU A 79 6.63 9.59 7.90
CA GLU A 79 5.23 9.15 7.71
C GLU A 79 5.00 8.54 6.32
N SER A 80 5.59 9.15 5.29
CA SER A 80 5.54 8.63 3.92
C SER A 80 6.20 7.24 3.85
N ALA A 81 7.42 7.12 4.38
CA ALA A 81 8.13 5.85 4.43
C ALA A 81 7.31 4.78 5.18
N ARG A 82 6.65 5.13 6.29
CA ARG A 82 5.80 4.20 7.06
C ARG A 82 4.68 3.61 6.22
N TYR A 83 4.05 4.42 5.36
CA TYR A 83 2.98 3.95 4.48
C TYR A 83 3.50 2.94 3.45
N GLY A 84 4.60 3.29 2.77
CA GLY A 84 5.24 2.39 1.80
C GLY A 84 5.75 1.11 2.45
N MET A 85 6.38 1.21 3.62
CA MET A 85 6.88 0.07 4.40
C MET A 85 5.73 -0.86 4.77
N TYR A 86 4.62 -0.34 5.28
CA TYR A 86 3.44 -1.15 5.58
C TYR A 86 2.93 -1.92 4.36
N ALA A 87 2.80 -1.25 3.20
CA ALA A 87 2.33 -1.89 1.97
C ALA A 87 3.26 -3.01 1.47
N MET A 88 4.56 -2.88 1.69
CA MET A 88 5.56 -3.89 1.33
C MET A 88 5.58 -5.04 2.34
N GLU A 89 5.60 -4.74 3.64
CA GLU A 89 5.64 -5.73 4.71
C GLU A 89 4.40 -6.62 4.71
N VAL A 90 3.21 -6.05 4.52
CA VAL A 90 1.97 -6.84 4.46
C VAL A 90 2.02 -7.82 3.29
N LEU A 91 2.51 -7.39 2.13
CA LEU A 91 2.66 -8.25 0.96
C LEU A 91 3.68 -9.37 1.21
N ILE A 92 4.87 -9.04 1.70
CA ILE A 92 5.94 -10.01 2.00
C ILE A 92 5.43 -11.04 3.01
N ASN A 93 4.86 -10.59 4.12
CA ASN A 93 4.40 -11.47 5.19
C ASN A 93 3.30 -12.41 4.72
N GLU A 94 2.40 -11.97 3.84
CA GLU A 94 1.38 -12.84 3.27
C GLU A 94 1.97 -13.91 2.33
N LEU A 95 3.01 -13.60 1.56
CA LEU A 95 3.77 -14.62 0.82
C LEU A 95 4.45 -15.63 1.78
N LEU A 96 5.11 -15.14 2.83
CA LEU A 96 5.82 -16.00 3.78
C LEU A 96 4.86 -16.93 4.54
N LYS A 97 3.69 -16.44 4.94
CA LYS A 97 2.62 -17.25 5.58
C LYS A 97 2.17 -18.42 4.70
N ARG A 98 2.26 -18.27 3.38
CA ARG A 98 1.93 -19.31 2.39
C ARG A 98 3.13 -20.16 1.98
N GLY A 99 4.25 -20.05 2.71
CA GLY A 99 5.42 -20.90 2.54
C GLY A 99 6.47 -20.36 1.57
N ALA A 100 6.33 -19.14 1.05
CA ALA A 100 7.37 -18.53 0.23
C ALA A 100 8.69 -18.45 1.00
N ASN A 101 9.80 -18.70 0.32
CA ASN A 101 11.11 -18.50 0.91
C ASN A 101 11.58 -17.08 0.60
N ARG A 102 11.83 -16.25 1.62
CA ARG A 102 12.31 -14.87 1.45
C ARG A 102 13.48 -14.74 0.49
N LYS A 103 14.42 -15.70 0.50
CA LYS A 103 15.61 -15.71 -0.37
C LYS A 103 15.31 -16.04 -1.84
N LYS A 104 14.13 -16.57 -2.13
CA LYS A 104 13.68 -16.96 -3.48
C LYS A 104 12.68 -15.97 -4.07
N ILE A 105 12.16 -15.05 -3.27
CA ILE A 105 11.25 -14.00 -3.73
C ILE A 105 12.02 -13.06 -4.66
N GLN A 106 11.45 -12.79 -5.83
CA GLN A 106 11.94 -11.80 -6.78
C GLN A 106 10.90 -10.68 -6.91
N ALA A 107 11.38 -9.46 -7.11
CA ALA A 107 10.55 -8.28 -7.29
C ALA A 107 10.46 -7.84 -8.76
N LYS A 108 9.29 -7.34 -9.15
CA LYS A 108 9.09 -6.52 -10.34
C LYS A 108 8.33 -5.26 -9.99
N VAL A 109 8.75 -4.12 -10.54
CA VAL A 109 8.22 -2.80 -10.14
C VAL A 109 7.67 -2.05 -11.34
N PHE A 110 6.46 -1.49 -11.19
CA PHE A 110 5.77 -0.75 -12.24
C PHE A 110 5.14 0.53 -11.69
N GLY A 111 5.03 1.57 -12.52
CA GLY A 111 4.31 2.80 -12.17
C GLY A 111 5.21 4.04 -12.04
N GLY A 112 4.81 5.03 -11.26
CA GLY A 112 5.56 6.27 -11.10
C GLY A 112 5.59 7.12 -12.38
N ALA A 113 4.52 7.14 -13.16
CA ALA A 113 4.37 8.13 -14.23
C ALA A 113 4.10 9.51 -13.64
N SER A 114 4.82 10.51 -14.12
CA SER A 114 4.47 11.91 -13.93
C SER A 114 3.41 12.31 -14.95
N VAL A 115 2.16 11.97 -14.64
CA VAL A 115 0.98 12.32 -15.46
C VAL A 115 0.60 13.80 -15.33
N ILE A 116 1.18 14.52 -14.37
CA ILE A 116 0.99 15.96 -14.17
C ILE A 116 2.33 16.66 -14.45
N HIS A 117 2.43 17.40 -15.55
CA HIS A 117 3.51 18.35 -15.76
C HIS A 117 3.29 19.54 -14.81
N ARG A 118 4.06 19.63 -13.72
CA ARG A 118 4.16 20.87 -12.94
C ARG A 118 5.52 21.51 -13.24
N ASN A 119 5.48 22.77 -13.65
CA ASN A 119 6.62 23.63 -13.92
C ASN A 119 7.29 24.11 -12.60
N ASP A 120 7.40 23.23 -11.60
CA ASP A 120 7.98 23.57 -10.32
C ASP A 120 9.44 23.08 -10.33
N GLU A 121 10.30 23.83 -11.01
CA GLU A 121 11.75 23.60 -11.06
C GLU A 121 12.30 23.51 -9.62
N GLY A 122 12.67 22.31 -9.18
CA GLY A 122 13.40 22.09 -7.92
C GLY A 122 12.68 21.29 -6.81
N ARG A 123 11.43 20.83 -6.98
CA ARG A 123 10.78 19.91 -6.01
C ARG A 123 10.58 18.52 -6.61
N LYS A 124 11.08 17.47 -5.93
CA LYS A 124 10.76 16.07 -6.26
C LYS A 124 9.23 15.91 -6.30
N ASN A 125 8.72 15.36 -7.39
CA ASN A 125 7.30 15.06 -7.51
C ASN A 125 6.98 13.72 -6.80
N ILE A 126 5.70 13.42 -6.60
CA ILE A 126 5.26 12.21 -5.90
C ILE A 126 5.73 10.93 -6.60
N ALA A 127 5.78 10.94 -7.93
CA ALA A 127 6.22 9.78 -8.69
C ALA A 127 7.69 9.47 -8.40
N ASP A 128 8.56 10.49 -8.38
CA ASP A 128 9.98 10.34 -8.05
C ASP A 128 10.14 9.81 -6.62
N THR A 129 9.40 10.36 -5.64
CA THR A 129 9.44 9.88 -4.25
C THR A 129 9.00 8.42 -4.13
N ASN A 130 7.96 8.01 -4.84
CA ASN A 130 7.49 6.62 -4.83
C ASN A 130 8.53 5.68 -5.45
N ILE A 131 9.20 6.10 -6.52
CA ILE A 131 10.25 5.33 -7.21
C ILE A 131 11.49 5.17 -6.33
N ASP A 132 11.96 6.28 -5.73
CA ASP A 132 13.12 6.25 -4.85
C ASP A 132 12.87 5.32 -3.66
N PHE A 133 11.70 5.47 -3.01
CA PHE A 133 11.32 4.64 -1.88
C PHE A 133 11.34 3.14 -2.23
N VAL A 134 10.73 2.73 -3.34
CA VAL A 134 10.63 1.29 -3.66
C VAL A 134 11.98 0.68 -3.99
N PHE A 135 12.87 1.44 -4.65
CA PHE A 135 14.22 0.95 -4.94
C PHE A 135 15.07 0.85 -3.68
N GLU A 136 15.05 1.87 -2.82
CA GLU A 136 15.76 1.86 -1.54
C GLU A 136 15.26 0.72 -0.63
N TYR A 137 13.95 0.52 -0.58
CA TYR A 137 13.35 -0.57 0.20
C TYR A 137 13.81 -1.95 -0.30
N LEU A 138 13.74 -2.20 -1.62
CA LEU A 138 14.15 -3.49 -2.19
C LEU A 138 15.64 -3.77 -2.01
N GLU A 139 16.49 -2.73 -2.12
CA GLU A 139 17.92 -2.83 -1.84
C GLU A 139 18.19 -3.17 -0.37
N THR A 140 17.56 -2.45 0.55
CA THR A 140 17.69 -2.66 2.00
C THR A 140 17.26 -4.07 2.40
N GLU A 141 16.12 -4.54 1.86
CA GLU A 141 15.58 -5.88 2.12
C GLU A 141 16.28 -6.99 1.34
N ARG A 142 17.24 -6.64 0.47
CA ARG A 142 17.98 -7.57 -0.40
C ARG A 142 17.06 -8.46 -1.25
N ILE A 143 15.95 -7.90 -1.71
CA ILE A 143 15.01 -8.59 -2.61
C ILE A 143 15.45 -8.29 -4.05
N PRO A 144 15.83 -9.29 -4.85
CA PRO A 144 16.31 -9.07 -6.22
C PRO A 144 15.23 -8.44 -7.11
N LEU A 145 15.51 -7.25 -7.65
CA LEU A 145 14.70 -6.60 -8.67
C LEU A 145 15.04 -7.19 -10.05
N VAL A 146 14.15 -8.01 -10.61
CA VAL A 146 14.43 -8.72 -11.88
C VAL A 146 13.83 -8.03 -13.11
N SER A 147 12.91 -7.08 -12.91
CA SER A 147 12.32 -6.30 -14.00
C SER A 147 11.66 -5.05 -13.44
N PHE A 148 11.74 -3.94 -14.16
CA PHE A 148 10.99 -2.74 -13.83
C PHE A 148 10.60 -1.95 -15.09
N ASP A 149 9.49 -1.23 -15.01
CA ASP A 149 9.14 -0.13 -15.92
C ASP A 149 8.56 0.95 -15.03
N VAL A 150 9.36 1.97 -14.72
CA VAL A 150 8.97 3.10 -13.85
C VAL A 150 9.18 4.45 -14.58
N GLY A 151 8.60 5.53 -14.06
CA GLY A 151 8.81 6.86 -14.63
C GLY A 151 7.96 7.15 -15.88
N GLY A 152 8.37 8.18 -16.64
CA GLY A 152 7.70 8.59 -17.88
C GLY A 152 6.42 9.41 -17.66
N SER A 153 5.74 9.77 -18.75
CA SER A 153 4.55 10.64 -18.74
C SER A 153 3.22 9.93 -18.95
N LEU A 154 3.25 8.64 -19.26
CA LEU A 154 2.06 7.86 -19.57
C LEU A 154 1.71 6.90 -18.43
N ALA A 155 0.45 6.95 -18.01
CA ALA A 155 -0.11 5.93 -17.14
C ALA A 155 -0.06 4.55 -17.82
N ARG A 156 -0.07 3.48 -17.04
CA ARG A 156 0.02 2.11 -17.54
C ARG A 156 -0.94 1.19 -16.81
N LYS A 157 -1.56 0.28 -17.58
CA LYS A 157 -2.30 -0.85 -17.05
C LYS A 157 -1.37 -2.07 -17.05
N ILE A 158 -1.31 -2.76 -15.92
CA ILE A 158 -0.55 -4.01 -15.80
C ILE A 158 -1.48 -5.19 -15.53
N PHE A 159 -1.05 -6.36 -15.97
CA PHE A 159 -1.67 -7.66 -15.75
C PHE A 159 -0.60 -8.64 -15.31
N PHE A 160 -0.64 -9.02 -14.03
CA PHE A 160 0.26 -9.99 -13.44
C PHE A 160 -0.38 -11.39 -13.46
N PHE A 161 0.23 -12.30 -14.20
CA PHE A 161 -0.19 -13.70 -14.33
C PHE A 161 0.45 -14.52 -13.21
N VAL A 162 -0.32 -14.80 -12.16
CA VAL A 162 0.18 -15.40 -10.90
C VAL A 162 0.95 -16.69 -11.17
N LYS A 163 0.36 -17.64 -11.90
CA LYS A 163 1.00 -18.95 -12.16
C LYS A 163 2.34 -18.88 -12.87
N THR A 164 2.60 -17.83 -13.65
CA THR A 164 3.80 -17.77 -14.51
C THR A 164 4.82 -16.72 -14.09
N GLY A 165 4.47 -15.84 -13.15
CA GLY A 165 5.32 -14.70 -12.81
C GLY A 165 5.34 -13.58 -13.87
N LYS A 166 4.65 -13.73 -15.01
CA LYS A 166 4.71 -12.79 -16.13
C LYS A 166 3.86 -11.56 -15.86
N VAL A 167 4.33 -10.41 -16.34
CA VAL A 167 3.58 -9.16 -16.30
C VAL A 167 3.44 -8.64 -17.71
N LEU A 168 2.20 -8.40 -18.13
CA LEU A 168 1.87 -7.68 -19.35
C LEU A 168 1.59 -6.22 -19.01
N LEU A 169 2.19 -5.30 -19.76
CA LEU A 169 2.07 -3.87 -19.57
C LEU A 169 1.49 -3.21 -20.82
N LYS A 170 0.50 -2.34 -20.62
CA LYS A 170 -0.07 -1.50 -21.67
C LYS A 170 -0.05 -0.04 -21.24
N ARG A 171 0.66 0.81 -21.98
CA ARG A 171 0.61 2.26 -21.80
C ARG A 171 -0.74 2.79 -22.26
N ILE A 172 -1.34 3.66 -21.45
CA ILE A 172 -2.66 4.23 -21.68
C ILE A 172 -2.48 5.56 -22.41
N LYS A 173 -3.26 5.77 -23.47
CA LYS A 173 -3.26 6.97 -24.31
C LYS A 173 -4.68 7.50 -24.46
N GLY A 174 -4.81 8.78 -24.76
CA GLY A 174 -6.10 9.39 -25.08
C GLY A 174 -6.97 9.70 -23.86
N PRO A 175 -8.31 9.72 -23.99
CA PRO A 175 -9.22 10.31 -23.00
C PRO A 175 -9.21 9.63 -21.63
N SER A 176 -8.79 8.37 -21.55
CA SER A 176 -8.66 7.65 -20.27
C SER A 176 -7.58 8.23 -19.35
N VAL A 177 -6.66 9.07 -19.86
CA VAL A 177 -5.63 9.72 -19.04
C VAL A 177 -6.24 10.68 -18.02
N ALA A 178 -7.28 11.43 -18.41
CA ALA A 178 -7.95 12.38 -17.50
C ALA A 178 -8.63 11.65 -16.33
N MET A 179 -9.31 10.54 -16.60
CA MET A 179 -9.94 9.72 -15.56
C MET A 179 -8.93 9.19 -14.52
N ILE A 180 -7.73 8.83 -14.97
CA ILE A 180 -6.65 8.35 -14.09
C ILE A 180 -6.15 9.51 -13.22
N GLN A 181 -5.96 10.69 -13.79
CA GLN A 181 -5.58 11.89 -13.03
C GLN A 181 -6.61 12.23 -11.95
N ASP A 182 -7.91 12.17 -12.27
CA ASP A 182 -8.99 12.42 -11.32
C ASP A 182 -9.00 11.40 -10.18
N GLN A 183 -8.78 10.13 -10.50
CA GLN A 183 -8.68 9.06 -9.51
C GLN A 183 -7.47 9.26 -8.58
N GLU A 184 -6.31 9.64 -9.12
CA GLU A 184 -5.12 9.92 -8.32
C GLU A 184 -5.30 11.12 -7.39
N LEU A 185 -5.89 12.20 -7.90
CA LEU A 185 -6.18 13.39 -7.09
C LEU A 185 -7.16 13.07 -5.96
N SER A 186 -8.18 12.27 -6.25
CA SER A 186 -9.17 11.84 -5.26
C SER A 186 -8.55 10.95 -4.19
N TYR A 187 -7.75 9.96 -4.61
CA TYR A 187 -7.07 9.07 -3.69
C TYR A 187 -6.08 9.81 -2.80
N ARG A 188 -5.31 10.74 -3.36
CA ARG A 188 -4.36 11.57 -2.61
C ARG A 188 -5.04 12.42 -1.53
N LYS A 189 -6.20 13.01 -1.84
CA LYS A 189 -6.99 13.75 -0.83
C LYS A 189 -7.45 12.85 0.33
N ASN A 190 -7.78 11.60 0.03
CA ASN A 190 -8.21 10.65 1.07
C ASN A 190 -7.05 10.13 1.92
N LEU A 191 -5.85 9.96 1.34
CA LEU A 191 -4.65 9.63 2.10
C LEU A 191 -4.33 10.71 3.15
N SER A 192 -4.58 11.98 2.83
CA SER A 192 -4.37 13.09 3.77
C SER A 192 -5.41 13.22 4.88
N SER A 193 -6.55 12.54 4.79
CA SER A 193 -7.67 12.70 5.73
C SER A 193 -7.92 11.48 6.62
N ARG A 194 -7.11 10.42 6.51
CA ARG A 194 -7.22 9.28 7.44
C ARG A 194 -6.70 9.71 8.82
N PRO A 195 -7.50 9.63 9.89
CA PRO A 195 -7.00 9.89 11.24
C PRO A 195 -5.88 8.88 11.55
N GLN A 196 -4.76 9.37 12.09
CA GLN A 196 -3.77 8.52 12.73
C GLN A 196 -4.49 7.69 13.79
N GLU A 197 -4.28 6.36 13.78
CA GLU A 197 -4.72 5.51 14.89
C GLU A 197 -4.21 6.16 16.19
N GLY A 198 -5.15 6.36 17.13
CA GLY A 198 -4.93 7.17 18.33
C GLY A 198 -3.73 6.74 19.17
N PRO A 199 -3.34 7.54 20.17
CA PRO A 199 -2.15 7.24 20.96
C PRO A 199 -2.24 5.83 21.53
N ILE A 200 -1.18 5.05 21.33
CA ILE A 200 -0.97 3.78 22.03
C ILE A 200 -0.88 4.12 23.52
N LEU A 201 -1.94 3.80 24.26
CA LEU A 201 -1.92 3.88 25.72
C LEU A 201 -1.10 2.72 26.24
N PHE A 202 0.10 3.02 26.73
CA PHE A 202 0.88 2.08 27.51
C PHE A 202 0.29 2.02 28.92
N PHE A 203 -0.40 0.94 29.25
CA PHE A 203 -0.81 0.67 30.61
C PHE A 203 0.41 0.28 31.44
N THR A 204 0.73 1.05 32.48
CA THR A 204 1.67 0.61 33.51
C THR A 204 0.94 -0.29 34.50
N ASP A 205 1.63 -1.28 35.07
CA ASP A 205 1.03 -2.27 35.99
C ASP A 205 0.38 -1.65 37.24
N SER A 206 0.62 -0.36 37.51
CA SER A 206 -0.05 0.42 38.57
C SER A 206 -1.55 0.69 38.33
N GLU A 207 -2.05 0.60 37.09
CA GLU A 207 -3.46 0.92 36.78
C GLU A 207 -4.37 -0.33 36.78
N LYS A 208 -3.81 -1.53 36.96
CA LYS A 208 -4.60 -2.77 37.11
C LYS A 208 -5.31 -2.87 38.47
N GLU A 209 -4.76 -2.28 39.52
CA GLU A 209 -5.36 -2.36 40.87
C GLU A 209 -6.61 -1.48 41.00
N ASP A 210 -6.63 -0.31 40.36
CA ASP A 210 -7.77 0.60 40.44
C ASP A 210 -8.99 0.12 39.62
N ALA A 211 -8.76 -0.48 38.45
CA ALA A 211 -9.83 -1.02 37.60
C ALA A 211 -10.49 -2.28 38.20
N ALA A 212 -9.73 -3.11 38.92
CA ALA A 212 -10.26 -4.27 39.63
C ALA A 212 -11.11 -3.88 40.86
N SER A 213 -10.79 -2.75 41.51
CA SER A 213 -11.56 -2.26 42.66
C SER A 213 -12.93 -1.66 42.27
N GLY A 214 -13.04 -1.04 41.10
CA GLY A 214 -14.27 -0.40 40.61
C GLY A 214 -15.35 -1.38 40.12
N ALA A 215 -14.94 -2.52 39.53
CA ALA A 215 -15.88 -3.53 39.04
C ALA A 215 -16.55 -4.33 40.18
N ALA A 216 -15.86 -4.54 41.31
CA ALA A 216 -16.39 -5.28 42.45
C ALA A 216 -17.46 -4.51 43.25
N ALA A 217 -17.57 -3.19 43.08
CA ALA A 217 -18.55 -2.36 43.78
C ALA A 217 -19.93 -2.30 43.08
N ALA A 218 -20.03 -2.71 41.81
CA ALA A 218 -21.25 -2.58 41.01
C ALA A 218 -22.16 -3.83 41.02
N GLU A 219 -21.68 -5.00 41.47
CA GLU A 219 -22.45 -6.26 41.45
C GLU A 219 -23.27 -6.58 42.71
N LYS A 220 -23.33 -5.67 43.71
CA LYS A 220 -24.06 -5.94 44.97
C LYS A 220 -25.39 -5.20 45.18
N LYS A 221 -25.99 -4.61 44.13
CA LYS A 221 -27.28 -3.90 44.23
C LYS A 221 -28.28 -4.29 43.13
N THR A 222 -28.63 -5.57 43.04
CA THR A 222 -29.88 -6.01 42.38
C THR A 222 -30.29 -7.38 42.91
N GLN A 223 -30.96 -7.41 44.06
CA GLN A 223 -31.86 -8.50 44.45
C GLN A 223 -33.25 -7.91 44.69
N PRO A 224 -34.32 -8.45 44.08
CA PRO A 224 -35.68 -7.98 44.29
C PRO A 224 -36.23 -8.42 45.65
N PRO A 225 -37.23 -7.72 46.22
CA PRO A 225 -37.82 -8.06 47.51
C PRO A 225 -38.75 -9.28 47.40
N GLU A 226 -38.64 -10.23 48.32
CA GLU A 226 -39.61 -11.30 48.52
C GLU A 226 -40.70 -10.84 49.51
N THR A 227 -41.95 -10.95 49.03
CA THR A 227 -43.29 -10.97 49.70
C THR A 227 -43.67 -9.85 50.66
#